data_AF-A0A158FDV4-F1
#
_entry.id   AF-A0A158FDV4-F1
#
_cell.length_a   1.000
_cell.length_b   1.000
_cell.length_c   1.000
_cell.angle_alpha   90.00
_cell.angle_beta   90.00
_cell.angle_gamma   90.00
#
_symmetry.space_group_name_H-M   'P 1'
#
loop_
_entity.id
_entity.type
_entity.pdbx_description
1 polymer ?
#
loop_
_entity_poly.entity_id
_entity_poly.type
_entity_poly.pdbx_seq_one_letter_code
_entity_poly.pdbx_strand_id
1 'polypeptide(L)'
;MTPGAMKAPDIPADKSALRQLLVDAWPMPVPGLHRLEFENGRVVLTIAAGDAPSMLHKLWMRADSFYLRSGTFGENLPFIAKALARIAGDSATLCAEAHPLLPRALNDAGFAIDESAANSHRVSARFAPRWRVRRHEPPVASPCALEESTRHAIVIGAGLGGCAITERLASRGWRITLIDRHERPAREASGNPAGVFHPVVWRDDSIAARLTRAGFLYARNRWSVLEQHGHDLGRSRNGLLQIADSAEDARAIASAITRFGLPGVYVSAADETEAARLAGQPVSRAGWFFPHGGFISPAAVCAAQCAAAGDRLASRFNTQVERIERKNGVWTAFDTTGRAIAQAPVVILANAYDAQRIAGLHGQPTRGVRGQLTLLDASPLDGLRVPLVGDGYAVPLDDHKTLTGATYDIDDTNPLIEPSGHDENLERVTRMLPALSTFAPDPATLKGRVAFRCVTSDRMPMIGSFADETAARADAARLAGAWPLDLPRTPGLYGAFAFGSRGLIWAALAAELIAAQLEGEPWPIERELAEAVDPARFFLRALRQREFM
;
A
#
# COMPACT_ATOMS: atom_id res chain seq x y z
N MET A 1 -24.37 -17.38 -3.74
CA MET A 1 -24.33 -16.94 -2.33
C MET A 1 -23.82 -15.52 -2.32
N THR A 2 -24.67 -14.55 -2.01
CA THR A 2 -24.24 -13.15 -1.78
C THR A 2 -23.21 -13.19 -0.65
N PRO A 3 -22.00 -12.64 -0.81
CA PRO A 3 -21.09 -12.47 0.32
C PRO A 3 -21.85 -11.72 1.41
N GLY A 4 -21.92 -12.28 2.62
CA GLY A 4 -22.56 -11.61 3.73
C GLY A 4 -21.89 -10.25 3.89
N ALA A 5 -22.64 -9.16 3.64
CA ALA A 5 -22.13 -7.82 3.83
C ALA A 5 -21.57 -7.71 5.25
N MET A 6 -20.39 -7.12 5.40
CA MET A 6 -19.81 -6.86 6.71
C MET A 6 -20.75 -5.92 7.46
N LYS A 7 -21.61 -6.49 8.32
CA LYS A 7 -22.50 -5.72 9.18
C LYS A 7 -21.67 -5.15 10.33
N ALA A 8 -22.04 -3.96 10.79
CA ALA A 8 -21.57 -3.49 12.08
C ALA A 8 -21.92 -4.55 13.16
N PRO A 9 -21.02 -4.81 14.12
CA PRO A 9 -21.24 -5.82 15.14
C PRO A 9 -22.42 -5.45 16.04
N ASP A 10 -23.24 -6.44 16.38
CA ASP A 10 -24.29 -6.31 17.40
C ASP A 10 -23.64 -6.50 18.78
N ILE A 11 -23.60 -5.43 19.60
CA ILE A 11 -22.80 -5.38 20.85
C ILE A 11 -23.72 -5.04 22.03
N PRO A 12 -23.65 -5.78 23.17
CA PRO A 12 -24.46 -5.52 24.37
C PRO A 12 -24.36 -4.08 24.90
N ALA A 13 -25.43 -3.60 25.53
CA ALA A 13 -25.62 -2.19 25.92
C ALA A 13 -24.67 -1.65 27.00
N ASP A 14 -23.86 -2.49 27.67
CA ASP A 14 -23.06 -2.12 28.85
C ASP A 14 -21.74 -1.37 28.54
N LYS A 15 -21.38 -1.19 27.27
CA LYS A 15 -20.10 -0.58 26.82
C LYS A 15 -20.29 0.56 25.81
N SER A 16 -21.13 1.55 26.14
CA SER A 16 -21.55 2.60 25.18
C SER A 16 -20.39 3.41 24.56
N ALA A 17 -19.34 3.77 25.33
CA ALA A 17 -18.22 4.56 24.83
C ALA A 17 -17.29 3.78 23.88
N LEU A 18 -16.89 2.56 24.27
CA LEU A 18 -16.08 1.68 23.41
C LEU A 18 -16.85 1.27 22.15
N ARG A 19 -18.17 1.09 22.27
CA ARG A 19 -19.06 0.85 21.13
C ARG A 19 -18.98 2.02 20.15
N GLN A 20 -19.09 3.26 20.63
CA GLN A 20 -19.07 4.42 19.75
C GLN A 20 -17.73 4.54 19.01
N LEU A 21 -16.60 4.35 19.71
CA LEU A 21 -15.28 4.35 19.08
C LEU A 21 -15.17 3.33 17.94
N LEU A 22 -15.68 2.11 18.13
CA LEU A 22 -15.65 1.09 17.09
C LEU A 22 -16.59 1.40 15.92
N VAL A 23 -17.77 1.95 16.20
CA VAL A 23 -18.73 2.35 15.16
C VAL A 23 -18.18 3.48 14.30
N ASP A 24 -17.56 4.49 14.93
CA ASP A 24 -16.97 5.64 14.24
C ASP A 24 -15.79 5.24 13.36
N ALA A 25 -15.05 4.20 13.76
CA ALA A 25 -13.92 3.66 13.02
C ALA A 25 -14.29 2.51 12.07
N TRP A 26 -15.55 2.06 12.03
CA TRP A 26 -15.91 0.84 11.30
C TRP A 26 -15.59 0.95 9.81
N PRO A 27 -14.89 -0.03 9.21
CA PRO A 27 -14.40 0.11 7.86
C PRO A 27 -15.52 -0.04 6.84
N MET A 28 -15.24 0.44 5.63
CA MET A 28 -16.08 0.18 4.48
C MET A 28 -16.25 -1.34 4.25
N PRO A 29 -17.46 -1.85 3.97
CA PRO A 29 -17.74 -3.28 3.92
C PRO A 29 -17.27 -3.91 2.59
N VAL A 30 -15.96 -3.96 2.38
CA VAL A 30 -15.33 -4.60 1.23
C VAL A 30 -14.37 -5.73 1.66
N PRO A 31 -14.09 -6.75 0.81
CA PRO A 31 -13.21 -7.85 1.18
C PRO A 31 -11.74 -7.42 1.36
N GLY A 32 -11.01 -8.14 2.22
CA GLY A 32 -9.59 -7.91 2.48
C GLY A 32 -9.29 -7.62 3.95
N LEU A 33 -8.11 -7.08 4.24
CA LEU A 33 -7.71 -6.66 5.59
C LEU A 33 -7.98 -5.18 5.81
N HIS A 34 -8.57 -4.85 6.95
CA HIS A 34 -8.83 -3.48 7.41
C HIS A 34 -8.18 -3.26 8.76
N ARG A 35 -7.30 -2.27 8.86
CA ARG A 35 -6.55 -1.98 10.09
C ARG A 35 -7.09 -0.70 10.71
N LEU A 36 -7.58 -0.81 11.94
CA LEU A 36 -8.12 0.30 12.72
C LEU A 36 -7.19 0.55 13.91
N GLU A 37 -6.80 1.80 14.11
CA GLU A 37 -5.91 2.22 15.18
C GLU A 37 -6.71 2.97 16.24
N PHE A 38 -6.56 2.58 17.51
CA PHE A 38 -7.15 3.22 18.68
C PHE A 38 -6.05 3.59 19.67
N GLU A 39 -6.36 4.53 20.58
CA GLU A 39 -5.44 4.96 21.64
C GLU A 39 -4.05 5.33 21.10
N ASN A 40 -4.01 6.12 20.02
CA ASN A 40 -2.78 6.53 19.33
C ASN A 40 -1.91 5.33 18.90
N GLY A 41 -2.54 4.25 18.42
CA GLY A 41 -1.86 3.07 17.90
C GLY A 41 -1.49 2.03 18.97
N ARG A 42 -1.81 2.26 20.25
CA ARG A 42 -1.59 1.25 21.31
C ARG A 42 -2.47 0.02 21.14
N VAL A 43 -3.69 0.22 20.62
CA VAL A 43 -4.61 -0.88 20.29
C VAL A 43 -4.86 -0.85 18.79
N VAL A 44 -4.55 -1.96 18.13
CA VAL A 44 -4.76 -2.10 16.69
C VAL A 44 -5.66 -3.29 16.41
N LEU A 45 -6.81 -3.03 15.80
CA LEU A 45 -7.75 -4.05 15.37
C LEU A 45 -7.59 -4.30 13.87
N THR A 46 -7.19 -5.50 13.49
CA THR A 46 -7.19 -5.94 12.08
C THR A 46 -8.40 -6.82 11.81
N ILE A 47 -9.30 -6.34 10.96
CA ILE A 47 -10.50 -7.07 10.52
C ILE A 47 -10.19 -7.76 9.19
N ALA A 48 -10.27 -9.09 9.18
CA ALA A 48 -10.14 -9.89 7.98
C ALA A 48 -11.53 -10.19 7.38
N ALA A 49 -11.90 -9.42 6.36
CA ALA A 49 -13.20 -9.45 5.73
C ALA A 49 -13.25 -10.46 4.57
N GLY A 50 -13.97 -11.57 4.75
CA GLY A 50 -14.16 -12.58 3.72
C GLY A 50 -14.58 -13.93 4.31
N ASP A 51 -14.50 -14.98 3.50
CA ASP A 51 -14.63 -16.35 3.98
C ASP A 51 -13.53 -16.66 5.01
N ALA A 52 -13.91 -17.04 6.23
CA ALA A 52 -12.99 -17.14 7.36
C ALA A 52 -11.87 -18.19 7.13
N PRO A 53 -12.15 -19.43 6.67
CA PRO A 53 -11.10 -20.36 6.26
C PRO A 53 -10.12 -19.75 5.24
N SER A 54 -10.61 -19.12 4.17
CA SER A 54 -9.75 -18.50 3.15
C SER A 54 -8.90 -17.36 3.74
N MET A 55 -9.50 -16.48 4.53
CA MET A 55 -8.81 -15.33 5.12
C MET A 55 -7.73 -15.74 6.12
N LEU A 56 -7.99 -16.77 6.94
CA LEU A 56 -7.03 -17.23 7.93
C LEU A 56 -5.73 -17.75 7.28
N HIS A 57 -5.79 -18.32 6.08
CA HIS A 57 -4.61 -18.72 5.31
C HIS A 57 -3.83 -17.54 4.73
N LYS A 58 -4.50 -16.42 4.52
CA LYS A 58 -3.93 -15.19 3.98
C LYS A 58 -3.26 -14.33 5.05
N LEU A 59 -3.54 -14.56 6.34
CA LEU A 59 -2.91 -13.79 7.43
C LEU A 59 -1.42 -14.15 7.60
N TRP A 60 -0.62 -13.12 7.88
CA TRP A 60 0.77 -13.25 8.29
C TRP A 60 0.99 -12.46 9.58
N MET A 61 1.12 -13.18 10.68
CA MET A 61 1.24 -12.62 12.03
C MET A 61 1.76 -13.68 13.00
N ARG A 62 2.18 -13.25 14.18
CA ARG A 62 2.44 -14.10 15.34
C ARG A 62 1.35 -13.85 16.38
N ALA A 63 0.60 -14.91 16.71
CA ALA A 63 -0.52 -14.82 17.66
C ALA A 63 -0.12 -15.42 19.00
N ASP A 64 -0.28 -14.66 20.08
CA ASP A 64 -0.05 -15.13 21.45
C ASP A 64 -1.28 -15.82 22.04
N SER A 65 -2.47 -15.47 21.56
CA SER A 65 -3.72 -16.07 22.04
C SER A 65 -4.80 -16.15 20.95
N PHE A 66 -5.64 -17.17 21.04
CA PHE A 66 -6.76 -17.43 20.14
C PHE A 66 -8.07 -17.54 20.90
N TYR A 67 -9.11 -16.89 20.38
CA TYR A 67 -10.50 -17.11 20.76
C TYR A 67 -11.26 -17.69 19.57
N LEU A 68 -11.75 -18.93 19.69
CA LEU A 68 -12.35 -19.68 18.59
C LEU A 68 -13.82 -20.01 18.87
N ARG A 69 -14.72 -19.58 17.97
CA ARG A 69 -16.12 -19.99 17.98
C ARG A 69 -16.30 -21.25 17.14
N SER A 70 -16.00 -22.41 17.73
CA SER A 70 -15.89 -23.67 16.98
C SER A 70 -17.18 -24.08 16.26
N GLY A 71 -18.35 -23.70 16.78
CA GLY A 71 -19.64 -24.00 16.14
C GLY A 71 -19.80 -23.40 14.74
N THR A 72 -19.04 -22.35 14.39
CA THR A 72 -19.15 -21.71 13.06
C THR A 72 -18.39 -22.45 11.97
N PHE A 73 -17.52 -23.41 12.31
CA PHE A 73 -16.61 -24.05 11.36
C PHE A 73 -16.95 -25.50 11.03
N GLY A 74 -17.65 -26.22 11.91
CA GLY A 74 -18.09 -27.60 11.68
C GLY A 74 -16.97 -28.51 11.19
N GLU A 75 -17.13 -29.10 10.00
CA GLU A 75 -16.16 -30.01 9.39
C GLU A 75 -14.84 -29.35 8.99
N ASN A 76 -14.78 -28.01 8.88
CA ASN A 76 -13.55 -27.29 8.55
C ASN A 76 -12.58 -27.14 9.74
N LEU A 77 -12.96 -27.58 10.94
CA LEU A 77 -12.12 -27.44 12.15
C LEU A 77 -10.68 -27.98 12.01
N PRO A 78 -10.40 -29.12 11.36
CA PRO A 78 -9.03 -29.57 11.12
C PRO A 78 -8.20 -28.58 10.28
N PHE A 79 -8.83 -27.95 9.28
CA PHE A 79 -8.19 -26.94 8.45
C PHE A 79 -7.92 -25.65 9.25
N ILE A 80 -8.92 -25.21 10.03
CA ILE A 80 -8.78 -24.06 10.93
C ILE A 80 -7.66 -24.30 11.95
N ALA A 81 -7.61 -25.45 12.61
CA ALA A 81 -6.56 -25.76 13.59
C ALA A 81 -5.16 -25.69 12.97
N LYS A 82 -4.96 -26.24 11.76
CA LYS A 82 -3.68 -26.12 11.02
C LYS A 82 -3.34 -24.67 10.68
N ALA A 83 -4.35 -23.88 10.31
CA ALA A 83 -4.16 -22.48 9.96
C ALA A 83 -3.81 -21.63 11.20
N LEU A 84 -4.44 -21.88 12.35
CA LEU A 84 -4.07 -21.29 13.64
C LEU A 84 -2.66 -21.70 14.06
N ALA A 85 -2.33 -22.99 13.92
CA ALA A 85 -0.99 -23.49 14.19
C ALA A 85 0.04 -22.74 13.35
N ARG A 86 -0.18 -22.47 12.06
CA ARG A 86 0.80 -21.73 11.21
C ARG A 86 1.21 -20.36 11.77
N ILE A 87 0.30 -19.65 12.44
CA ILE A 87 0.52 -18.29 12.97
C ILE A 87 0.71 -18.25 14.49
N ALA A 88 0.61 -19.38 15.18
CA ALA A 88 0.78 -19.44 16.63
C ALA A 88 2.21 -19.08 17.03
N GLY A 89 2.35 -18.15 17.95
CA GLY A 89 3.59 -17.88 18.67
C GLY A 89 3.98 -19.04 19.58
N ASP A 90 5.13 -18.91 20.23
CA ASP A 90 5.59 -19.94 21.16
C ASP A 90 4.67 -19.98 22.38
N SER A 91 4.19 -21.17 22.75
CA SER A 91 3.25 -21.35 23.86
C SER A 91 1.93 -20.59 23.72
N ALA A 92 1.52 -20.21 22.50
CA ALA A 92 0.27 -19.49 22.27
C ALA A 92 -0.93 -20.23 22.88
N THR A 93 -1.81 -19.50 23.58
CA THR A 93 -2.99 -20.09 24.21
C THR A 93 -4.18 -20.10 23.27
N LEU A 94 -5.08 -21.07 23.43
CA LEU A 94 -6.33 -21.14 22.69
C LEU A 94 -7.47 -21.41 23.64
N CYS A 95 -8.56 -20.66 23.48
CA CYS A 95 -9.82 -20.93 24.12
C CYS A 95 -10.93 -21.00 23.09
N ALA A 96 -11.72 -22.07 23.13
CA ALA A 96 -12.73 -22.36 22.13
C ALA A 96 -14.05 -22.83 22.75
N GLU A 97 -15.15 -22.69 22.00
CA GLU A 97 -16.41 -23.39 22.28
C GLU A 97 -16.21 -24.92 22.11
N ALA A 98 -16.80 -25.75 22.98
CA ALA A 98 -16.67 -27.20 22.86
C ALA A 98 -17.30 -27.73 21.54
N HIS A 99 -16.58 -28.61 20.84
CA HIS A 99 -17.06 -29.26 19.62
C HIS A 99 -16.43 -30.66 19.45
N PRO A 100 -17.16 -31.70 19.02
CA PRO A 100 -16.65 -33.08 18.98
C PRO A 100 -15.38 -33.29 18.13
N LEU A 101 -15.27 -32.57 17.01
CA LEU A 101 -14.10 -32.66 16.12
C LEU A 101 -12.88 -31.85 16.62
N LEU A 102 -13.08 -30.93 17.56
CA LEU A 102 -12.05 -29.97 17.95
C LEU A 102 -10.85 -30.64 18.65
N PRO A 103 -11.03 -31.59 19.60
CA PRO A 103 -9.89 -32.16 20.31
C PRO A 103 -8.87 -32.82 19.38
N ARG A 104 -9.35 -33.64 18.44
CA ARG A 104 -8.48 -34.29 17.45
C ARG A 104 -7.82 -33.27 16.53
N ALA A 105 -8.59 -32.29 16.03
CA ALA A 105 -8.05 -31.23 15.17
C ALA A 105 -6.93 -30.42 15.84
N LEU A 106 -7.10 -30.08 17.13
CA LEU A 106 -6.10 -29.36 17.92
C LEU A 106 -4.83 -30.20 18.14
N ASN A 107 -4.99 -31.45 18.57
CA ASN A 107 -3.87 -32.37 18.79
C ASN A 107 -3.07 -32.60 17.49
N ASP A 108 -3.75 -32.85 16.37
CA ASP A 108 -3.13 -33.05 15.05
C ASP A 108 -2.39 -31.79 14.55
N ALA A 109 -2.82 -30.60 15.01
CA ALA A 109 -2.20 -29.33 14.69
C ALA A 109 -1.10 -28.89 15.69
N GLY A 110 -0.83 -29.69 16.73
CA GLY A 110 0.22 -29.41 17.71
C GLY A 110 -0.21 -28.57 18.92
N PHE A 111 -1.51 -28.45 19.19
CA PHE A 111 -2.02 -27.88 20.43
C PHE A 111 -2.23 -28.98 21.47
N ALA A 112 -1.69 -28.80 22.67
CA ALA A 112 -1.94 -29.63 23.83
C ALA A 112 -3.16 -29.10 24.58
N ILE A 113 -4.19 -29.94 24.74
CA ILE A 113 -5.43 -29.59 25.44
C ILE A 113 -5.22 -29.70 26.94
N ASP A 114 -5.77 -28.75 27.68
CA ASP A 114 -5.78 -28.79 29.14
C ASP A 114 -6.97 -29.63 29.63
N GLU A 115 -6.67 -30.83 30.14
CA GLU A 115 -7.67 -31.78 30.65
C GLU A 115 -8.33 -31.32 31.95
N SER A 116 -7.74 -30.34 32.67
CA SER A 116 -8.33 -29.80 33.90
C SER A 116 -9.62 -29.00 33.67
N ALA A 117 -9.93 -28.64 32.41
CA ALA A 117 -11.12 -27.91 32.00
C ALA A 117 -12.27 -28.81 31.48
N ALA A 118 -12.19 -30.13 31.68
CA ALA A 118 -13.07 -31.14 31.06
C ALA A 118 -14.59 -30.99 31.34
N ASN A 119 -14.98 -30.23 32.37
CA ASN A 119 -16.39 -29.98 32.73
C ASN A 119 -16.93 -28.62 32.25
N SER A 120 -16.19 -27.88 31.43
CA SER A 120 -16.63 -26.58 30.92
C SER A 120 -17.22 -26.68 29.51
N HIS A 121 -18.15 -25.80 29.14
CA HIS A 121 -18.61 -25.62 27.75
C HIS A 121 -17.50 -25.10 26.80
N ARG A 122 -16.24 -25.09 27.26
CA ARG A 122 -15.08 -24.52 26.59
C ARG A 122 -13.92 -25.50 26.57
N VAL A 123 -13.09 -25.38 25.55
CA VAL A 123 -11.84 -26.12 25.42
C VAL A 123 -10.70 -25.12 25.54
N SER A 124 -9.78 -25.40 26.45
CA SER A 124 -8.53 -24.64 26.62
C SER A 124 -7.37 -25.47 26.10
N ALA A 125 -6.46 -24.86 25.35
CA ALA A 125 -5.28 -25.53 24.81
C ALA A 125 -4.09 -24.58 24.73
N ARG A 126 -2.88 -25.14 24.59
CA ARG A 126 -1.64 -24.42 24.38
C ARG A 126 -0.91 -24.96 23.16
N PHE A 127 -0.37 -24.10 22.33
CA PHE A 127 0.48 -24.51 21.22
C PHE A 127 1.80 -25.08 21.76
N ALA A 128 1.96 -26.40 21.66
CA ALA A 128 3.08 -27.16 22.20
C ALA A 128 3.38 -28.37 21.28
N PRO A 129 3.81 -28.12 20.03
CA PRO A 129 3.99 -29.16 19.04
C PRO A 129 5.14 -30.08 19.47
N ARG A 130 4.93 -31.40 19.39
CA ARG A 130 6.01 -32.39 19.63
C ARG A 130 7.14 -32.28 18.60
N TRP A 131 6.80 -31.89 17.38
CA TRP A 131 7.72 -31.68 16.27
C TRP A 131 7.44 -30.33 15.61
N ARG A 132 8.44 -29.45 15.52
CA ARG A 132 8.31 -28.18 14.80
C ARG A 132 8.44 -28.42 13.30
N VAL A 133 7.32 -28.65 12.63
CA VAL A 133 7.26 -28.79 11.17
C VAL A 133 6.53 -27.58 10.59
N ARG A 134 7.24 -26.44 10.52
CA ARG A 134 6.78 -25.25 9.79
C ARG A 134 7.86 -24.83 8.81
N ARG A 135 7.46 -24.46 7.59
CA ARG A 135 8.40 -23.96 6.57
C ARG A 135 8.94 -22.58 6.93
N HIS A 136 8.12 -21.75 7.56
CA HIS A 136 8.43 -20.36 7.89
C HIS A 136 7.94 -20.08 9.31
N GLU A 137 8.76 -19.43 10.12
CA GLU A 137 8.33 -18.94 11.42
C GLU A 137 7.42 -17.71 11.26
N PRO A 138 6.45 -17.52 12.17
CA PRO A 138 5.71 -16.26 12.26
C PRO A 138 6.66 -15.07 12.40
N PRO A 139 6.24 -13.88 11.94
CA PRO A 139 7.07 -12.68 12.04
C PRO A 139 7.46 -12.39 13.49
N VAL A 140 8.70 -11.97 13.67
CA VAL A 140 9.26 -11.50 14.94
C VAL A 140 9.87 -10.13 14.75
N ALA A 141 9.91 -9.33 15.82
CA ALA A 141 10.54 -8.03 15.80
C ALA A 141 12.00 -8.15 15.37
N SER A 142 12.46 -7.21 14.55
CA SER A 142 13.88 -7.08 14.23
C SER A 142 14.66 -6.79 15.52
N PRO A 143 15.90 -7.29 15.68
CA PRO A 143 16.67 -7.05 16.90
C PRO A 143 16.81 -5.57 17.28
N CYS A 144 16.93 -4.69 16.30
CA CYS A 144 17.00 -3.23 16.51
C CYS A 144 15.66 -2.58 16.92
N ALA A 145 14.54 -3.31 16.85
CA ALA A 145 13.26 -2.88 17.39
C ALA A 145 13.10 -3.26 18.87
N LEU A 146 13.93 -4.15 19.41
CA LEU A 146 13.75 -4.63 20.80
C LEU A 146 14.17 -3.60 21.85
N GLU A 147 15.10 -2.69 21.51
CA GLU A 147 15.61 -1.67 22.42
C GLU A 147 15.48 -0.26 21.83
N GLU A 148 14.99 0.69 22.63
CA GLU A 148 14.74 2.07 22.19
C GLU A 148 16.00 2.78 21.67
N SER A 149 17.16 2.50 22.26
CA SER A 149 18.47 3.03 21.81
C SER A 149 18.79 2.67 20.36
N THR A 150 18.32 1.50 19.91
CA THR A 150 18.61 0.92 18.59
C THR A 150 17.52 1.19 17.55
N ARG A 151 16.38 1.80 17.94
CA ARG A 151 15.30 2.18 17.04
C ARG A 151 15.68 3.43 16.22
N HIS A 152 16.56 3.24 15.23
CA HIS A 152 16.99 4.29 14.32
C HIS A 152 17.00 3.77 12.88
N ALA A 153 16.38 4.53 11.97
CA ALA A 153 16.41 4.26 10.54
C ALA A 153 16.95 5.46 9.76
N ILE A 154 17.73 5.18 8.72
CA ILE A 154 18.00 6.13 7.64
C ILE A 154 16.93 5.90 6.56
N VAL A 155 16.27 6.97 6.11
CA VAL A 155 15.34 6.93 4.99
C VAL A 155 15.94 7.79 3.86
N ILE A 156 16.13 7.20 2.68
CA ILE A 156 16.75 7.88 1.53
C ILE A 156 15.64 8.21 0.53
N GLY A 157 15.39 9.50 0.31
CA GLY A 157 14.34 10.05 -0.55
C GLY A 157 13.15 10.60 0.24
N ALA A 158 12.86 11.89 0.09
CA ALA A 158 11.77 12.63 0.74
C ALA A 158 10.59 12.87 -0.22
N GLY A 159 10.28 11.88 -1.07
CA GLY A 159 8.99 11.80 -1.78
C GLY A 159 7.90 11.17 -0.90
N LEU A 160 6.75 10.85 -1.51
CA LEU A 160 5.61 10.23 -0.81
C LEU A 160 6.01 9.00 0.03
N GLY A 161 6.81 8.10 -0.55
CA GLY A 161 7.25 6.87 0.13
C GLY A 161 8.05 7.16 1.40
N GLY A 162 9.10 7.96 1.30
CA GLY A 162 9.98 8.23 2.44
C GLY A 162 9.31 9.07 3.52
N CYS A 163 8.46 10.03 3.15
CA CYS A 163 7.68 10.79 4.13
C CYS A 163 6.69 9.89 4.88
N ALA A 164 5.99 8.99 4.18
CA ALA A 164 5.09 8.03 4.82
C ALA A 164 5.81 7.07 5.76
N ILE A 165 6.97 6.53 5.34
CA ILE A 165 7.82 5.68 6.18
C ILE A 165 8.27 6.43 7.44
N THR A 166 8.68 7.69 7.27
CA THR A 166 9.12 8.55 8.38
C THR A 166 8.02 8.69 9.43
N GLU A 167 6.81 9.05 9.00
CA GLU A 167 5.66 9.20 9.91
C GLU A 167 5.28 7.88 10.59
N ARG A 168 5.19 6.79 9.83
CA ARG A 168 4.79 5.48 10.40
C ARG A 168 5.80 4.93 11.39
N LEU A 169 7.09 5.07 11.13
CA LEU A 169 8.13 4.63 12.08
C LEU A 169 8.22 5.55 13.29
N ALA A 170 8.10 6.87 13.11
CA ALA A 170 8.13 7.82 14.22
C ALA A 170 7.00 7.56 15.22
N SER A 171 5.80 7.21 14.72
CA SER A 171 4.67 6.84 15.58
C SER A 171 4.90 5.57 16.42
N ARG A 172 5.89 4.74 16.04
CA ARG A 172 6.34 3.54 16.76
C ARG A 172 7.63 3.77 17.55
N GLY A 173 7.97 5.04 17.80
CA GLY A 173 9.11 5.39 18.64
C GLY A 173 10.47 5.43 17.92
N TRP A 174 10.53 5.19 16.61
CA TRP A 174 11.81 5.23 15.90
C TRP A 174 12.33 6.65 15.75
N ARG A 175 13.66 6.81 15.82
CA ARG A 175 14.36 7.99 15.30
C ARG A 175 14.61 7.82 13.81
N ILE A 176 14.40 8.87 13.03
CA ILE A 176 14.55 8.84 11.57
C ILE A 176 15.59 9.88 11.16
N THR A 177 16.55 9.47 10.34
CA THR A 177 17.37 10.39 9.54
C THR A 177 16.87 10.36 8.10
N LEU A 178 16.09 11.36 7.71
CA LEU A 178 15.56 11.49 6.35
C LEU A 178 16.54 12.28 5.49
N ILE A 179 17.02 11.69 4.41
CA ILE A 179 18.04 12.28 3.54
C ILE A 179 17.46 12.46 2.13
N ASP A 180 17.58 13.66 1.58
CA ASP A 180 17.19 13.94 0.19
C ASP A 180 18.17 14.90 -0.49
N ARG A 181 18.34 14.73 -1.80
CA ARG A 181 19.23 15.55 -2.63
C ARG A 181 18.72 16.98 -2.84
N HIS A 182 17.41 17.21 -2.67
CA HIS A 182 16.79 18.52 -2.84
C HIS A 182 16.66 19.27 -1.52
N GLU A 183 16.31 20.55 -1.62
CA GLU A 183 16.26 21.50 -0.52
C GLU A 183 15.12 21.27 0.47
N ARG A 184 14.11 20.50 0.08
CA ARG A 184 12.91 20.18 0.88
C ARG A 184 12.22 18.92 0.32
N PRO A 185 11.21 18.35 1.00
CA PRO A 185 10.46 17.20 0.48
C PRO A 185 9.72 17.49 -0.83
N ALA A 186 9.36 16.41 -1.53
CA ALA A 186 8.45 16.42 -2.68
C ALA A 186 8.87 17.30 -3.87
N ARG A 187 10.15 17.27 -4.27
CA ARG A 187 10.66 18.10 -5.37
C ARG A 187 10.66 17.45 -6.75
N GLU A 188 10.50 16.13 -6.81
CA GLU A 188 10.42 15.37 -8.07
C GLU A 188 8.98 14.91 -8.37
N ALA A 189 8.75 13.61 -8.59
CA ALA A 189 7.43 13.08 -8.98
C ALA A 189 6.32 13.36 -7.96
N SER A 190 6.67 13.47 -6.68
CA SER A 190 5.71 13.85 -5.62
C SER A 190 5.43 15.36 -5.56
N GLY A 191 6.01 16.16 -6.45
CA GLY A 191 5.85 17.62 -6.49
C GLY A 191 4.77 18.13 -7.43
N ASN A 192 3.89 17.26 -7.93
CA ASN A 192 2.77 17.69 -8.79
C ASN A 192 1.78 18.56 -7.99
N PRO A 193 1.11 19.54 -8.62
CA PRO A 193 0.14 20.41 -7.93
C PRO A 193 -1.00 19.62 -7.29
N ALA A 194 -1.49 18.60 -8.00
CA ALA A 194 -2.45 17.64 -7.51
C ALA A 194 -2.15 16.25 -8.08
N GLY A 195 -2.52 15.21 -7.36
CA GLY A 195 -2.53 13.84 -7.85
C GLY A 195 -3.89 13.21 -7.60
N VAL A 196 -4.41 12.49 -8.60
CA VAL A 196 -5.65 11.72 -8.48
C VAL A 196 -5.45 10.47 -7.63
N PHE A 197 -6.45 10.12 -6.84
CA PHE A 197 -6.48 8.89 -6.05
C PHE A 197 -7.83 8.20 -6.15
N HIS A 198 -7.80 6.91 -6.42
CA HIS A 198 -8.94 6.00 -6.43
C HIS A 198 -8.41 4.56 -6.38
N PRO A 199 -9.20 3.59 -5.91
CA PRO A 199 -8.85 2.19 -6.09
C PRO A 199 -9.08 1.77 -7.55
N VAL A 200 -8.60 0.60 -7.93
CA VAL A 200 -8.88 0.03 -9.25
C VAL A 200 -9.87 -1.12 -9.12
N VAL A 201 -10.86 -1.11 -10.01
CA VAL A 201 -11.78 -2.22 -10.21
C VAL A 201 -11.41 -2.88 -11.51
N TRP A 202 -11.15 -4.18 -11.45
CA TRP A 202 -10.88 -5.01 -12.61
C TRP A 202 -12.04 -5.99 -12.83
N ARG A 203 -12.08 -6.62 -14.00
CA ARG A 203 -13.05 -7.69 -14.32
C ARG A 203 -12.89 -8.89 -13.39
N ASP A 204 -11.69 -9.08 -12.84
CA ASP A 204 -11.33 -10.04 -11.81
C ASP A 204 -10.91 -9.33 -10.49
N ASP A 205 -11.06 -10.00 -9.33
CA ASP A 205 -10.52 -9.47 -8.06
C ASP A 205 -9.03 -9.82 -7.92
N SER A 206 -8.24 -9.41 -8.93
CA SER A 206 -6.82 -9.73 -9.08
C SER A 206 -5.96 -9.18 -7.93
N ILE A 207 -4.71 -9.63 -7.83
CA ILE A 207 -3.70 -9.10 -6.88
C ILE A 207 -3.64 -7.57 -6.97
N ALA A 208 -3.62 -7.00 -8.18
CA ALA A 208 -3.60 -5.56 -8.37
C ALA A 208 -4.89 -4.89 -7.85
N ALA A 209 -6.08 -5.45 -8.13
CA ALA A 209 -7.35 -4.92 -7.62
C ALA A 209 -7.33 -4.87 -6.09
N ARG A 210 -7.01 -6.00 -5.46
CA ARG A 210 -6.99 -6.18 -4.01
C ARG A 210 -5.97 -5.30 -3.33
N LEU A 211 -4.76 -5.22 -3.88
CA LEU A 211 -3.75 -4.31 -3.36
C LEU A 211 -4.27 -2.87 -3.44
N THR A 212 -4.87 -2.44 -4.57
CA THR A 212 -5.27 -1.01 -4.73
C THR A 212 -6.40 -0.65 -3.80
N ARG A 213 -7.31 -1.59 -3.54
CA ARG A 213 -8.32 -1.48 -2.51
C ARG A 213 -7.69 -1.27 -1.12
N ALA A 214 -6.76 -2.13 -0.72
CA ALA A 214 -6.08 -2.02 0.57
C ALA A 214 -5.32 -0.68 0.71
N GLY A 215 -4.56 -0.30 -0.31
CA GLY A 215 -3.79 0.94 -0.31
C GLY A 215 -4.65 2.19 -0.27
N PHE A 216 -5.73 2.22 -1.07
CA PHE A 216 -6.68 3.33 -1.08
C PHE A 216 -7.36 3.52 0.28
N LEU A 217 -7.85 2.44 0.89
CA LEU A 217 -8.54 2.51 2.19
C LEU A 217 -7.57 2.94 3.30
N TYR A 218 -6.37 2.36 3.32
CA TYR A 218 -5.37 2.72 4.32
C TYR A 218 -4.89 4.18 4.17
N ALA A 219 -4.56 4.61 2.95
CA ALA A 219 -4.13 5.98 2.68
C ALA A 219 -5.20 7.00 3.09
N ARG A 220 -6.48 6.74 2.75
CA ARG A 220 -7.59 7.62 3.15
C ARG A 220 -7.72 7.76 4.66
N ASN A 221 -7.58 6.67 5.41
CA ASN A 221 -7.61 6.71 6.86
C ASN A 221 -6.46 7.58 7.41
N ARG A 222 -5.22 7.35 6.93
CA ARG A 222 -4.05 8.13 7.36
C ARG A 222 -4.18 9.62 7.03
N TRP A 223 -4.69 9.96 5.84
CA TRP A 223 -4.93 11.37 5.49
C TRP A 223 -5.99 12.01 6.38
N SER A 224 -7.07 11.31 6.69
CA SER A 224 -8.07 11.83 7.64
C SER A 224 -7.48 12.07 9.03
N VAL A 225 -6.57 11.21 9.50
CA VAL A 225 -5.84 11.42 10.77
C VAL A 225 -4.99 12.69 10.69
N LEU A 226 -4.24 12.91 9.60
CA LEU A 226 -3.44 14.12 9.42
C LEU A 226 -4.32 15.39 9.37
N GLU A 227 -5.45 15.34 8.67
CA GLU A 227 -6.43 16.44 8.60
C GLU A 227 -7.03 16.76 9.98
N GLN A 228 -7.33 15.75 10.79
CA GLN A 228 -7.81 15.92 12.17
C GLN A 228 -6.78 16.59 13.08
N HIS A 229 -5.48 16.44 12.77
CA HIS A 229 -4.39 17.14 13.45
C HIS A 229 -4.11 18.53 12.84
N GLY A 230 -4.98 19.04 11.98
CA GLY A 230 -4.92 20.41 11.46
C GLY A 230 -4.07 20.58 10.20
N HIS A 231 -3.62 19.50 9.55
CA HIS A 231 -2.91 19.60 8.28
C HIS A 231 -3.88 19.74 7.11
N ASP A 232 -3.76 20.82 6.33
CA ASP A 232 -4.46 20.93 5.06
C ASP A 232 -3.70 20.16 3.97
N LEU A 233 -4.36 19.16 3.40
CA LEU A 233 -3.81 18.31 2.34
C LEU A 233 -4.28 18.71 0.95
N GLY A 234 -5.17 19.70 0.83
CA GLY A 234 -5.85 20.04 -0.43
C GLY A 234 -6.63 18.84 -1.00
N ARG A 235 -7.20 18.00 -0.13
CA ARG A 235 -7.91 16.78 -0.52
C ARG A 235 -9.35 17.11 -0.93
N SER A 236 -9.72 16.77 -2.15
CA SER A 236 -11.11 16.86 -2.60
C SER A 236 -11.98 15.76 -1.99
N ARG A 237 -13.27 16.06 -1.78
CA ARG A 237 -14.25 15.18 -1.12
C ARG A 237 -15.48 14.85 -1.97
N ASN A 238 -15.51 15.33 -3.21
CA ASN A 238 -16.66 15.19 -4.11
C ASN A 238 -16.62 13.90 -4.95
N GLY A 239 -15.64 13.03 -4.73
CA GLY A 239 -15.45 11.80 -5.48
C GLY A 239 -14.56 11.97 -6.72
N LEU A 240 -14.47 10.90 -7.50
CA LEU A 240 -13.73 10.83 -8.76
C LEU A 240 -14.53 10.00 -9.77
N LEU A 241 -14.55 10.45 -11.02
CA LEU A 241 -15.20 9.76 -12.13
C LEU A 241 -14.16 9.10 -13.02
N GLN A 242 -14.34 7.81 -13.32
CA GLN A 242 -13.55 7.12 -14.33
C GLN A 242 -14.40 6.86 -15.55
N ILE A 243 -13.99 7.39 -16.70
CA ILE A 243 -14.61 7.17 -18.00
C ILE A 243 -14.06 5.87 -18.59
N ALA A 244 -14.95 5.04 -19.10
CA ALA A 244 -14.57 3.75 -19.67
C ALA A 244 -13.85 3.92 -21.02
N ASP A 245 -12.96 2.98 -21.34
CA ASP A 245 -12.26 2.94 -22.63
C ASP A 245 -13.21 2.57 -23.77
N SER A 246 -14.32 1.89 -23.47
CA SER A 246 -15.36 1.56 -24.44
C SER A 246 -16.69 1.25 -23.75
N ALA A 247 -17.78 1.20 -24.52
CA ALA A 247 -19.07 0.75 -24.02
C ALA A 247 -19.05 -0.72 -23.54
N GLU A 248 -18.22 -1.56 -24.14
CA GLU A 248 -18.02 -2.94 -23.67
C GLU A 248 -17.32 -2.95 -22.31
N ASP A 249 -16.30 -2.12 -22.13
CA ASP A 249 -15.58 -2.03 -20.87
C ASP A 249 -16.47 -1.50 -19.73
N ALA A 250 -17.27 -0.47 -20.00
CA ALA A 250 -18.27 0.04 -19.06
C ALA A 250 -19.22 -1.07 -18.59
N ARG A 251 -19.74 -1.90 -19.52
CA ARG A 251 -20.60 -3.04 -19.19
C ARG A 251 -19.86 -4.12 -18.38
N ALA A 252 -18.62 -4.43 -18.75
CA ALA A 252 -17.81 -5.43 -18.07
C ALA A 252 -17.53 -5.02 -16.61
N ILE A 253 -17.19 -3.76 -16.36
CA ILE A 253 -16.95 -3.24 -15.02
C ILE A 253 -18.24 -3.13 -14.21
N ALA A 254 -19.36 -2.67 -14.80
CA ALA A 254 -20.66 -2.68 -14.12
C ALA A 254 -21.08 -4.10 -13.69
N SER A 255 -20.82 -5.10 -14.54
CA SER A 255 -21.02 -6.52 -14.21
C SER A 255 -20.11 -6.98 -13.07
N ALA A 256 -18.83 -6.58 -13.08
CA ALA A 256 -17.89 -6.89 -12.00
C ALA A 256 -18.31 -6.28 -10.65
N ILE A 257 -18.74 -5.01 -10.63
CA ILE A 257 -19.26 -4.32 -9.44
C ILE A 257 -20.41 -5.13 -8.83
N THR A 258 -21.36 -5.55 -9.68
CA THR A 258 -22.51 -6.37 -9.27
C THR A 258 -22.08 -7.77 -8.78
N ARG A 259 -21.23 -8.46 -9.54
CA ARG A 259 -20.75 -9.82 -9.26
C ARG A 259 -20.01 -9.91 -7.94
N PHE A 260 -19.15 -8.94 -7.65
CA PHE A 260 -18.37 -8.90 -6.41
C PHE A 260 -19.13 -8.25 -5.25
N GLY A 261 -20.35 -7.75 -5.48
CA GLY A 261 -21.16 -7.10 -4.45
C GLY A 261 -20.48 -5.86 -3.87
N LEU A 262 -19.77 -5.09 -4.71
CA LEU A 262 -19.08 -3.89 -4.26
C LEU A 262 -20.13 -2.84 -3.86
N PRO A 263 -20.05 -2.28 -2.64
CA PRO A 263 -21.05 -1.36 -2.15
C PRO A 263 -20.94 0.00 -2.87
N GLY A 264 -22.06 0.71 -3.05
CA GLY A 264 -22.07 2.01 -3.73
C GLY A 264 -21.18 3.08 -3.06
N VAL A 265 -20.90 2.94 -1.76
CA VAL A 265 -19.92 3.79 -1.06
C VAL A 265 -18.48 3.55 -1.50
N TYR A 266 -18.17 2.38 -2.06
CA TYR A 266 -16.86 2.07 -2.67
C TYR A 266 -16.83 2.54 -4.12
N VAL A 267 -17.79 2.09 -4.93
CA VAL A 267 -17.89 2.37 -6.36
C VAL A 267 -19.31 2.13 -6.85
N SER A 268 -19.75 2.96 -7.80
CA SER A 268 -21.03 2.80 -8.49
C SER A 268 -20.83 2.92 -10.00
N ALA A 269 -21.50 2.07 -10.79
CA ALA A 269 -21.56 2.30 -12.24
C ALA A 269 -22.32 3.62 -12.52
N ALA A 270 -21.89 4.35 -13.54
CA ALA A 270 -22.52 5.60 -13.97
C ALA A 270 -22.73 5.55 -15.49
N ASP A 271 -23.98 5.67 -15.93
CA ASP A 271 -24.26 5.89 -17.36
C ASP A 271 -23.83 7.31 -17.79
N GLU A 272 -23.96 7.63 -19.07
CA GLU A 272 -23.54 8.93 -19.61
C GLU A 272 -24.28 10.11 -18.99
N THR A 273 -25.57 9.95 -18.67
CA THR A 273 -26.39 11.01 -18.08
C THR A 273 -25.91 11.29 -16.65
N GLU A 274 -25.74 10.23 -15.86
CA GLU A 274 -25.26 10.34 -14.49
C GLU A 274 -23.79 10.78 -14.44
N ALA A 275 -22.95 10.28 -15.34
CA ALA A 275 -21.55 10.69 -15.45
C ALA A 275 -21.43 12.17 -15.80
N ALA A 276 -22.22 12.68 -16.74
CA ALA A 276 -22.27 14.12 -17.05
C ALA A 276 -22.80 14.94 -15.86
N ARG A 277 -23.82 14.42 -15.15
CA ARG A 277 -24.33 15.04 -13.93
C ARG A 277 -23.31 15.02 -12.80
N LEU A 278 -22.44 14.03 -12.68
CA LEU A 278 -21.37 14.02 -11.67
C LEU A 278 -20.24 14.98 -12.07
N ALA A 279 -19.80 14.91 -13.33
CA ALA A 279 -18.75 15.75 -13.89
C ALA A 279 -19.11 17.24 -13.93
N GLY A 280 -20.39 17.60 -14.09
CA GLY A 280 -20.80 18.98 -14.38
C GLY A 280 -20.56 19.41 -15.82
N GLN A 281 -20.22 18.46 -16.68
CA GLN A 281 -19.87 18.66 -18.08
C GLN A 281 -20.36 17.46 -18.90
N PRO A 282 -20.66 17.63 -20.20
CA PRO A 282 -20.86 16.49 -21.09
C PRO A 282 -19.63 15.57 -21.07
N VAL A 283 -19.86 14.27 -21.03
CA VAL A 283 -18.83 13.24 -21.13
C VAL A 283 -19.06 12.42 -22.39
N SER A 284 -17.99 11.84 -22.95
CA SER A 284 -18.09 11.08 -24.20
C SER A 284 -18.65 9.67 -24.02
N ARG A 285 -18.53 9.07 -22.83
CA ARG A 285 -18.90 7.67 -22.54
C ARG A 285 -19.34 7.50 -21.09
N ALA A 286 -20.06 6.41 -20.84
CA ALA A 286 -20.34 5.90 -19.50
C ALA A 286 -19.05 5.50 -18.76
N GLY A 287 -19.18 5.23 -17.46
CA GLY A 287 -18.06 4.90 -16.60
C GLY A 287 -18.48 4.41 -15.22
N TRP A 288 -17.67 4.73 -14.22
CA TRP A 288 -17.97 4.44 -12.82
C TRP A 288 -17.41 5.52 -11.92
N PHE A 289 -18.12 5.74 -10.81
CA PHE A 289 -17.86 6.79 -9.85
C PHE A 289 -17.35 6.20 -8.54
N PHE A 290 -16.28 6.79 -8.01
CA PHE A 290 -15.73 6.51 -6.70
C PHE A 290 -16.09 7.66 -5.76
N PRO A 291 -17.13 7.54 -4.89
CA PRO A 291 -17.57 8.64 -4.02
C PRO A 291 -16.49 9.15 -3.07
N HIS A 292 -15.49 8.32 -2.84
CA HIS A 292 -14.39 8.58 -1.93
C HIS A 292 -13.04 8.70 -2.64
N GLY A 293 -13.03 8.64 -3.97
CA GLY A 293 -11.87 9.07 -4.76
C GLY A 293 -11.77 10.59 -4.79
N GLY A 294 -10.73 11.10 -5.43
CA GLY A 294 -10.56 12.53 -5.60
C GLY A 294 -9.17 12.90 -6.08
N PHE A 295 -8.75 14.11 -5.74
CA PHE A 295 -7.38 14.57 -5.89
C PHE A 295 -6.88 15.15 -4.58
N ILE A 296 -5.56 15.17 -4.40
CA ILE A 296 -4.90 15.66 -3.18
C ILE A 296 -3.57 16.29 -3.57
N SER A 297 -3.06 17.22 -2.78
CA SER A 297 -1.70 17.74 -2.96
C SER A 297 -0.68 16.74 -2.43
N PRO A 298 0.13 16.08 -3.29
CA PRO A 298 1.10 15.08 -2.81
C PRO A 298 2.22 15.75 -1.99
N ALA A 299 2.56 17.00 -2.31
CA ALA A 299 3.54 17.78 -1.55
C ALA A 299 3.01 18.12 -0.14
N ALA A 300 1.74 18.48 -0.01
CA ALA A 300 1.12 18.73 1.30
C ALA A 300 1.08 17.46 2.16
N VAL A 301 0.79 16.30 1.56
CA VAL A 301 0.88 14.99 2.25
C VAL A 301 2.29 14.73 2.76
N CYS A 302 3.33 14.94 1.93
CA CYS A 302 4.72 14.74 2.34
C CYS A 302 5.10 15.67 3.51
N ALA A 303 4.70 16.94 3.44
CA ALA A 303 4.95 17.92 4.50
C ALA A 303 4.25 17.56 5.80
N ALA A 304 2.96 17.19 5.75
CA ALA A 304 2.18 16.78 6.91
C ALA A 304 2.75 15.54 7.59
N GLN A 305 3.18 14.55 6.81
CA GLN A 305 3.83 13.34 7.34
C GLN A 305 5.17 13.64 8.04
N CYS A 306 6.00 14.51 7.44
CA CYS A 306 7.23 14.95 8.09
C CYS A 306 6.94 15.72 9.40
N ALA A 307 5.94 16.60 9.39
CA ALA A 307 5.54 17.35 10.58
C ALA A 307 5.02 16.42 11.69
N ALA A 308 4.21 15.41 11.35
CA ALA A 308 3.68 14.42 12.29
C ALA A 308 4.78 13.55 12.95
N ALA A 309 5.96 13.43 12.33
CA ALA A 309 7.09 12.74 12.93
C ALA A 309 7.73 13.53 14.10
N GLY A 310 7.52 14.85 14.15
CA GLY A 310 7.99 15.72 15.24
C GLY A 310 9.50 15.58 15.53
N ASP A 311 9.85 15.55 16.82
CA ASP A 311 11.23 15.50 17.30
C ASP A 311 11.99 14.21 16.95
N ARG A 312 11.29 13.20 16.43
CA ARG A 312 11.92 11.95 15.97
C ARG A 312 12.57 12.08 14.59
N LEU A 313 12.26 13.15 13.86
CA LEU A 313 12.79 13.39 12.51
C LEU A 313 14.01 14.31 12.53
N ALA A 314 15.14 13.79 12.06
CA ALA A 314 16.29 14.58 11.67
C ALA A 314 16.41 14.62 10.14
N SER A 315 16.06 15.75 9.54
CA SER A 315 16.13 15.95 8.09
C SER A 315 17.52 16.39 7.63
N ARG A 316 17.99 15.83 6.51
CA ARG A 316 19.24 16.21 5.83
C ARG A 316 18.95 16.44 4.35
N PHE A 317 18.59 17.67 4.03
CA PHE A 317 18.32 18.14 2.68
C PHE A 317 19.60 18.60 1.98
N ASN A 318 19.53 18.83 0.67
CA ASN A 318 20.68 19.14 -0.18
C ASN A 318 21.82 18.12 -0.04
N THR A 319 21.48 16.86 0.23
CA THR A 319 22.44 15.79 0.52
C THR A 319 22.16 14.59 -0.37
N GLN A 320 23.01 14.38 -1.38
CA GLN A 320 22.91 13.19 -2.22
C GLN A 320 23.61 12.00 -1.57
N VAL A 321 22.91 10.87 -1.47
CA VAL A 321 23.52 9.60 -1.07
C VAL A 321 24.09 8.91 -2.29
N GLU A 322 25.40 8.69 -2.29
CA GLU A 322 26.09 7.99 -3.38
C GLU A 322 26.06 6.49 -3.16
N ARG A 323 26.34 6.02 -1.94
CA ARG A 323 26.39 4.59 -1.60
C ARG A 323 26.04 4.33 -0.15
N ILE A 324 25.72 3.07 0.14
CA ILE A 324 25.50 2.56 1.49
C ILE A 324 26.44 1.37 1.74
N GLU A 325 26.90 1.21 2.98
CA GLU A 325 27.68 0.05 3.40
C GLU A 325 27.22 -0.44 4.76
N ARG A 326 27.28 -1.76 4.96
CA ARG A 326 27.00 -2.37 6.26
C ARG A 326 28.28 -2.92 6.88
N LYS A 327 28.63 -2.46 8.08
CA LYS A 327 29.77 -2.96 8.86
C LYS A 327 29.34 -3.18 10.31
N ASN A 328 29.72 -4.31 10.89
CA ASN A 328 29.41 -4.67 12.29
C ASN A 328 27.94 -4.47 12.68
N GLY A 329 27.02 -4.80 11.77
CA GLY A 329 25.58 -4.68 12.01
C GLY A 329 24.97 -3.30 11.77
N VAL A 330 25.78 -2.29 11.45
CA VAL A 330 25.33 -0.90 11.25
C VAL A 330 25.50 -0.49 9.80
N TRP A 331 24.49 0.16 9.24
CA TRP A 331 24.55 0.79 7.94
C TRP A 331 25.13 2.20 8.04
N THR A 332 25.95 2.56 7.05
CA THR A 332 26.46 3.91 6.85
C THR A 332 26.09 4.39 5.45
N ALA A 333 25.48 5.57 5.36
CA ALA A 333 25.27 6.28 4.10
C ALA A 333 26.43 7.23 3.84
N PHE A 334 26.89 7.30 2.59
CA PHE A 334 27.99 8.16 2.15
C PHE A 334 27.53 9.12 1.06
N ASP A 335 28.05 10.34 1.08
CA ASP A 335 27.84 11.31 0.01
C ASP A 335 28.76 11.07 -1.19
N THR A 336 28.63 11.92 -2.22
CA THR A 336 29.40 11.87 -3.47
C THR A 336 30.90 12.14 -3.29
N THR A 337 31.32 12.70 -2.16
CA THR A 337 32.74 12.89 -1.80
C THR A 337 33.33 11.70 -1.06
N GLY A 338 32.49 10.71 -0.72
CA GLY A 338 32.88 9.55 0.09
C GLY A 338 32.83 9.81 1.60
N ARG A 339 32.27 10.93 2.05
CA ARG A 339 32.12 11.24 3.47
C ARG A 339 30.90 10.51 4.04
N ALA A 340 31.06 9.91 5.22
CA ALA A 340 29.94 9.34 5.96
C ALA A 340 28.99 10.45 6.44
N ILE A 341 27.71 10.34 6.07
CA ILE A 341 26.69 11.33 6.41
C ILE A 341 25.74 10.83 7.48
N ALA A 342 25.38 9.54 7.53
CA ALA A 342 24.50 9.01 8.56
C ALA A 342 24.80 7.54 8.86
N GLN A 343 24.47 7.10 10.08
CA GLN A 343 24.59 5.72 10.51
C GLN A 343 23.33 5.28 11.26
N ALA A 344 22.88 4.06 11.01
CA ALA A 344 21.73 3.44 11.67
C ALA A 344 21.74 1.91 11.46
N PRO A 345 21.07 1.12 12.32
CA PRO A 345 20.89 -0.31 12.09
C PRO A 345 19.95 -0.63 10.92
N VAL A 346 19.13 0.34 10.48
CA VAL A 346 18.18 0.19 9.36
C VAL A 346 18.39 1.28 8.31
N VAL A 347 18.35 0.90 7.02
CA VAL A 347 18.26 1.79 5.86
C VAL A 347 17.02 1.43 5.04
N ILE A 348 16.27 2.45 4.63
CA ILE A 348 15.07 2.30 3.81
C ILE A 348 15.21 3.16 2.56
N LEU A 349 15.20 2.51 1.39
CA LEU A 349 15.33 3.16 0.09
C LEU A 349 13.94 3.57 -0.44
N ALA A 350 13.72 4.87 -0.54
CA ALA A 350 12.50 5.49 -1.05
C ALA A 350 12.78 6.56 -2.14
N ASN A 351 13.96 6.48 -2.75
CA ASN A 351 14.51 7.39 -3.77
C ASN A 351 14.21 6.95 -5.21
N ALA A 352 12.99 6.41 -5.43
CA ALA A 352 12.48 6.04 -6.75
C ALA A 352 13.43 5.11 -7.54
N TYR A 353 13.76 5.46 -8.79
CA TYR A 353 14.58 4.62 -9.68
C TYR A 353 16.03 4.48 -9.18
N ASP A 354 16.51 5.42 -8.38
CA ASP A 354 17.88 5.40 -7.85
C ASP A 354 18.06 4.36 -6.74
N ALA A 355 16.96 3.86 -6.14
CA ALA A 355 16.99 2.76 -5.18
C ALA A 355 17.65 1.50 -5.76
N GLN A 356 17.42 1.24 -7.06
CA GLN A 356 18.00 0.11 -7.76
C GLN A 356 19.53 0.16 -7.81
N ARG A 357 20.09 1.35 -8.07
CA ARG A 357 21.54 1.58 -8.10
C ARG A 357 22.14 1.41 -6.71
N ILE A 358 21.54 2.05 -5.69
CA ILE A 358 22.05 2.00 -4.31
C ILE A 358 21.97 0.57 -3.74
N ALA A 359 20.91 -0.19 -4.03
CA ALA A 359 20.77 -1.57 -3.57
C ALA A 359 21.57 -2.59 -4.41
N GLY A 360 22.08 -2.21 -5.58
CA GLY A 360 22.79 -3.13 -6.48
C GLY A 360 21.90 -4.26 -7.02
N LEU A 361 20.63 -3.96 -7.33
CA LEU A 361 19.66 -4.99 -7.77
C LEU A 361 20.02 -5.60 -9.11
N HIS A 362 19.93 -6.92 -9.20
CA HIS A 362 20.15 -7.61 -10.46
C HIS A 362 19.03 -7.40 -11.48
N GLY A 363 19.41 -7.41 -12.76
CA GLY A 363 18.47 -7.33 -13.88
C GLY A 363 17.81 -5.97 -14.04
N GLN A 364 18.15 -4.98 -13.20
CA GLN A 364 17.63 -3.62 -13.25
C GLN A 364 16.10 -3.58 -13.43
N PRO A 365 15.32 -4.09 -12.46
CA PRO A 365 13.90 -4.38 -12.63
C PRO A 365 13.01 -3.14 -12.77
N THR A 366 13.57 -1.94 -12.64
CA THR A 366 12.84 -0.67 -12.72
C THR A 366 13.23 0.16 -13.93
N ARG A 367 12.27 0.92 -14.45
CA ARG A 367 12.43 1.86 -15.56
C ARG A 367 11.90 3.24 -15.20
N GLY A 368 12.51 4.26 -15.80
CA GLY A 368 12.03 5.64 -15.76
C GLY A 368 10.89 5.83 -16.75
N VAL A 369 9.86 6.56 -16.35
CA VAL A 369 8.78 6.98 -17.25
C VAL A 369 8.54 8.47 -17.06
N ARG A 370 8.91 9.25 -18.06
CA ARG A 370 8.61 10.66 -18.13
C ARG A 370 7.10 10.88 -18.28
N GLY A 371 6.60 11.92 -17.63
CA GLY A 371 5.24 12.39 -17.79
C GLY A 371 5.17 13.89 -17.70
N GLN A 372 4.58 14.50 -18.73
CA GLN A 372 4.26 15.91 -18.76
C GLN A 372 2.81 16.15 -18.37
N LEU A 373 2.59 17.18 -17.56
CA LEU A 373 1.30 17.74 -17.21
C LEU A 373 1.08 19.06 -17.95
N THR A 374 -0.17 19.38 -18.23
CA THR A 374 -0.59 20.66 -18.80
C THR A 374 -1.50 21.36 -17.80
N LEU A 375 -1.27 22.65 -17.57
CA LEU A 375 -2.15 23.49 -16.78
C LEU A 375 -2.95 24.38 -17.74
N LEU A 376 -4.27 24.29 -17.65
CA LEU A 376 -5.20 25.14 -18.39
C LEU A 376 -5.72 26.22 -17.46
N ASP A 377 -5.51 27.48 -17.84
CA ASP A 377 -6.12 28.64 -17.20
C ASP A 377 -7.41 28.99 -17.98
N ALA A 378 -8.53 29.24 -17.28
CA ALA A 378 -9.82 29.69 -17.84
C ALA A 378 -10.23 28.96 -19.14
N SER A 379 -10.73 27.73 -18.99
CA SER A 379 -11.03 26.83 -20.12
C SER A 379 -12.51 26.44 -20.14
N PRO A 380 -12.98 25.78 -21.22
CA PRO A 380 -14.33 25.20 -21.23
C PRO A 380 -14.60 24.18 -20.11
N LEU A 381 -13.57 23.75 -19.37
CA LEU A 381 -13.66 22.85 -18.23
C LEU A 381 -13.89 23.55 -16.89
N ASP A 382 -14.06 24.86 -16.82
CA ASP A 382 -14.29 25.59 -15.56
C ASP A 382 -15.50 25.08 -14.75
N GLY A 383 -16.46 24.43 -15.41
CA GLY A 383 -17.61 23.77 -14.76
C GLY A 383 -17.36 22.34 -14.26
N LEU A 384 -16.15 21.81 -14.41
CA LEU A 384 -15.80 20.43 -14.00
C LEU A 384 -15.82 20.33 -12.47
N ARG A 385 -16.64 19.43 -11.92
CA ARG A 385 -16.90 19.30 -10.48
C ARG A 385 -16.05 18.26 -9.76
N VAL A 386 -15.62 17.22 -10.48
CA VAL A 386 -14.85 16.10 -9.94
C VAL A 386 -13.67 15.81 -10.87
N PRO A 387 -12.54 15.32 -10.34
CA PRO A 387 -11.49 14.80 -11.20
C PRO A 387 -12.02 13.64 -12.04
N LEU A 388 -11.60 13.62 -13.29
CA LEU A 388 -11.99 12.63 -14.29
C LEU A 388 -10.74 11.91 -14.80
N VAL A 389 -10.80 10.58 -14.88
CA VAL A 389 -9.71 9.73 -15.39
C VAL A 389 -10.21 8.77 -16.49
N GLY A 390 -9.32 8.36 -17.39
CA GLY A 390 -9.58 7.46 -18.52
C GLY A 390 -8.36 7.42 -19.45
N ASP A 391 -8.53 7.78 -20.73
CA ASP A 391 -7.44 7.94 -21.71
C ASP A 391 -6.37 8.96 -21.27
N GLY A 392 -6.77 9.90 -20.43
CA GLY A 392 -5.93 10.84 -19.70
C GLY A 392 -6.59 11.16 -18.37
N TYR A 393 -6.37 12.36 -17.83
CA TYR A 393 -7.11 12.87 -16.71
C TYR A 393 -7.23 14.38 -16.72
N ALA A 394 -8.27 14.88 -16.08
CA ALA A 394 -8.51 16.30 -15.82
C ALA A 394 -8.87 16.47 -14.35
N VAL A 395 -8.21 17.41 -13.68
CA VAL A 395 -8.43 17.73 -12.26
C VAL A 395 -8.85 19.19 -12.16
N PRO A 396 -10.07 19.49 -11.68
CA PRO A 396 -10.46 20.87 -11.40
C PRO A 396 -9.69 21.36 -10.17
N LEU A 397 -8.84 22.36 -10.37
CA LEU A 397 -8.14 23.08 -9.31
C LEU A 397 -8.89 24.39 -9.01
N ASP A 398 -8.43 25.12 -8.00
CA ASP A 398 -8.97 26.45 -7.68
C ASP A 398 -8.62 27.49 -8.76
N ASP A 399 -9.26 28.66 -8.68
CA ASP A 399 -9.01 29.82 -9.55
C ASP A 399 -9.17 29.55 -11.06
N HIS A 400 -10.22 28.82 -11.46
CA HIS A 400 -10.50 28.52 -12.88
C HIS A 400 -9.34 27.78 -13.58
N LYS A 401 -8.65 26.90 -12.84
CA LYS A 401 -7.55 26.09 -13.38
C LYS A 401 -7.94 24.64 -13.50
N THR A 402 -7.52 24.01 -14.59
CA THR A 402 -7.63 22.56 -14.76
C THR A 402 -6.24 21.98 -15.01
N LEU A 403 -5.82 21.03 -14.18
CA LEU A 403 -4.62 20.25 -14.42
C LEU A 403 -4.99 19.04 -15.27
N THR A 404 -4.37 18.91 -16.44
CA THR A 404 -4.56 17.78 -17.34
C THR A 404 -3.27 16.98 -17.48
N GLY A 405 -3.42 15.69 -17.76
CA GLY A 405 -2.27 14.85 -17.97
C GLY A 405 -2.62 13.39 -18.27
N ALA A 406 -1.62 12.53 -18.37
CA ALA A 406 -0.22 12.91 -18.57
C ALA A 406 0.35 12.08 -19.71
N THR A 407 1.38 12.62 -20.38
CA THR A 407 2.20 11.83 -21.31
C THR A 407 2.82 10.64 -20.58
N TYR A 408 3.25 9.65 -21.36
CA TYR A 408 3.77 8.40 -20.84
C TYR A 408 4.95 7.93 -21.71
N ASP A 409 6.11 8.54 -21.47
CA ASP A 409 7.29 8.37 -22.33
C ASP A 409 8.30 7.50 -21.58
N ILE A 410 8.40 6.23 -21.99
CA ILE A 410 9.22 5.23 -21.30
C ILE A 410 10.70 5.44 -21.67
N ASP A 411 11.57 5.45 -20.65
CA ASP A 411 13.01 5.68 -20.74
C ASP A 411 13.42 7.03 -21.34
N ASP A 412 12.46 7.93 -21.57
CA ASP A 412 12.77 9.33 -21.86
C ASP A 412 13.29 10.00 -20.60
N THR A 413 14.40 10.73 -20.75
CA THR A 413 15.10 11.43 -19.67
C THR A 413 15.05 12.95 -19.83
N ASN A 414 14.38 13.47 -20.87
CA ASN A 414 14.26 14.89 -21.14
C ASN A 414 13.47 15.60 -20.02
N PRO A 415 14.11 16.49 -19.23
CA PRO A 415 13.42 17.17 -18.13
C PRO A 415 12.60 18.39 -18.59
N LEU A 416 12.71 18.78 -19.87
CA LEU A 416 12.09 19.99 -20.40
C LEU A 416 10.63 19.74 -20.76
N ILE A 417 9.82 20.80 -20.65
CA ILE A 417 8.46 20.83 -21.18
C ILE A 417 8.54 20.92 -22.71
N GLU A 418 7.71 20.15 -23.39
CA GLU A 418 7.61 20.11 -24.85
C GLU A 418 6.20 20.47 -25.32
N PRO A 419 6.04 21.33 -26.34
CA PRO A 419 4.74 21.68 -26.90
C PRO A 419 3.90 20.46 -27.32
N SER A 420 4.53 19.45 -27.93
CA SER A 420 3.86 18.20 -28.33
C SER A 420 3.24 17.44 -27.17
N GLY A 421 3.85 17.51 -25.97
CA GLY A 421 3.28 16.91 -24.76
C GLY A 421 2.02 17.65 -24.27
N HIS A 422 1.88 18.93 -24.57
CA HIS A 422 0.64 19.66 -24.31
C HIS A 422 -0.47 19.24 -25.26
N ASP A 423 -0.15 19.13 -26.56
CA ASP A 423 -1.08 18.65 -27.58
C ASP A 423 -1.60 17.25 -27.23
N GLU A 424 -0.70 16.31 -26.91
CA GLU A 424 -1.07 14.95 -26.54
C GLU A 424 -2.01 14.91 -25.32
N ASN A 425 -1.72 15.70 -24.28
CA ASN A 425 -2.57 15.78 -23.10
C ASN A 425 -3.96 16.34 -23.44
N LEU A 426 -4.04 17.38 -24.27
CA LEU A 426 -5.30 17.97 -24.71
C LEU A 426 -6.11 16.98 -25.56
N GLU A 427 -5.48 16.29 -26.51
CA GLU A 427 -6.13 15.26 -27.33
C GLU A 427 -6.74 14.15 -26.47
N ARG A 428 -5.98 13.63 -25.49
CA ARG A 428 -6.45 12.59 -24.57
C ARG A 428 -7.65 13.06 -23.74
N VAL A 429 -7.62 14.29 -23.24
CA VAL A 429 -8.75 14.83 -22.45
C VAL A 429 -9.96 15.12 -23.33
N THR A 430 -9.78 15.63 -24.55
CA THR A 430 -10.87 15.87 -25.52
C THR A 430 -11.63 14.58 -25.85
N ARG A 431 -10.95 13.42 -25.89
CA ARG A 431 -11.63 12.11 -26.05
C ARG A 431 -12.59 11.77 -24.91
N MET A 432 -12.43 12.36 -23.73
CA MET A 432 -13.29 12.11 -22.57
C MET A 432 -14.29 13.24 -22.32
N LEU A 433 -13.89 14.49 -22.61
CA LEU A 433 -14.63 15.71 -22.34
C LEU A 433 -14.82 16.50 -23.64
N PRO A 434 -15.93 16.29 -24.37
CA PRO A 434 -16.20 16.95 -25.65
C PRO A 434 -16.22 18.49 -25.60
N ALA A 435 -16.36 19.07 -24.41
CA ALA A 435 -16.26 20.51 -24.18
C ALA A 435 -14.93 21.13 -24.68
N LEU A 436 -13.86 20.34 -24.79
CA LEU A 436 -12.57 20.79 -25.35
C LEU A 436 -12.45 20.66 -26.87
N SER A 437 -13.44 20.09 -27.57
CA SER A 437 -13.34 19.81 -29.02
C SER A 437 -13.03 21.02 -29.91
N THR A 438 -13.46 22.21 -29.50
CA THR A 438 -13.18 23.48 -30.19
C THR A 438 -12.15 24.34 -29.46
N PHE A 439 -11.56 23.84 -28.38
CA PHE A 439 -10.58 24.55 -27.58
C PHE A 439 -9.17 24.27 -28.10
N ALA A 440 -8.58 25.27 -28.76
CA ALA A 440 -7.26 25.18 -29.35
C ALA A 440 -6.35 26.30 -28.82
N PRO A 441 -5.85 26.20 -27.59
CA PRO A 441 -4.86 27.14 -27.06
C PRO A 441 -3.53 26.99 -27.82
N ASP A 442 -2.73 28.05 -27.88
CA ASP A 442 -1.36 27.96 -28.39
C ASP A 442 -0.49 27.14 -27.41
N PRO A 443 0.04 25.97 -27.80
CA PRO A 443 0.84 25.12 -26.92
C PRO A 443 2.09 25.81 -26.36
N ALA A 444 2.64 26.81 -27.06
CA ALA A 444 3.81 27.57 -26.60
C ALA A 444 3.50 28.47 -25.39
N THR A 445 2.22 28.79 -25.16
CA THR A 445 1.76 29.63 -24.05
C THR A 445 1.35 28.83 -22.82
N LEU A 446 1.18 27.51 -22.97
CA LEU A 446 0.72 26.64 -21.90
C LEU A 446 1.82 26.41 -20.87
N LYS A 447 1.39 26.30 -19.61
CA LYS A 447 2.25 25.93 -18.49
C LYS A 447 2.12 24.43 -18.23
N GLY A 448 3.14 23.86 -17.61
CA GLY A 448 3.14 22.44 -17.31
C GLY A 448 4.16 22.05 -16.28
N ARG A 449 4.27 20.73 -16.09
CA ARG A 449 5.31 20.12 -15.24
C ARG A 449 5.72 18.80 -15.84
N VAL A 450 7.02 18.56 -15.93
CA VAL A 450 7.58 17.25 -16.24
C VAL A 450 8.06 16.58 -14.95
N ALA A 451 7.79 15.29 -14.83
CA ALA A 451 8.28 14.46 -13.75
C ALA A 451 8.55 13.03 -14.23
N PHE A 452 9.37 12.30 -13.48
CA PHE A 452 9.78 10.94 -13.81
C PHE A 452 9.22 9.94 -12.81
N ARG A 453 8.41 9.00 -13.29
CA ARG A 453 7.89 7.89 -12.51
C ARG A 453 8.91 6.77 -12.53
N CYS A 454 8.92 5.97 -11.47
CA CYS A 454 9.63 4.70 -11.42
C CYS A 454 8.60 3.57 -11.53
N VAL A 455 8.77 2.66 -12.49
CA VAL A 455 7.87 1.53 -12.70
C VAL A 455 8.64 0.23 -12.80
N THR A 456 8.00 -0.88 -12.48
CA THR A 456 8.46 -2.23 -12.82
C THR A 456 7.72 -2.74 -14.06
N SER A 457 8.21 -3.84 -14.65
CA SER A 457 7.54 -4.48 -15.79
C SER A 457 6.14 -5.01 -15.46
N ASP A 458 5.92 -5.45 -14.22
CA ASP A 458 4.62 -5.96 -13.74
C ASP A 458 3.69 -4.87 -13.19
N ARG A 459 4.13 -3.60 -13.20
CA ARG A 459 3.40 -2.42 -12.68
C ARG A 459 3.06 -2.49 -11.19
N MET A 460 3.63 -3.44 -10.44
CA MET A 460 3.48 -3.57 -8.99
C MET A 460 4.64 -2.87 -8.28
N PRO A 461 4.40 -2.24 -7.12
CA PRO A 461 5.48 -1.59 -6.39
C PRO A 461 6.49 -2.59 -5.82
N MET A 462 7.65 -2.11 -5.39
CA MET A 462 8.65 -2.88 -4.67
C MET A 462 8.66 -2.42 -3.21
N ILE A 463 8.18 -3.26 -2.30
CA ILE A 463 7.92 -2.93 -0.89
C ILE A 463 8.38 -4.09 0.00
N GLY A 464 9.32 -3.81 0.91
CA GLY A 464 9.74 -4.75 1.95
C GLY A 464 11.25 -4.86 2.08
N SER A 465 11.72 -5.90 2.78
CA SER A 465 13.16 -6.17 2.91
C SER A 465 13.77 -6.64 1.60
N PHE A 466 15.06 -6.35 1.41
CA PHE A 466 15.79 -6.85 0.25
C PHE A 466 16.32 -8.27 0.48
N ALA A 467 16.43 -9.06 -0.59
CA ALA A 467 17.18 -10.31 -0.56
C ALA A 467 18.69 -10.02 -0.50
N ASP A 468 19.43 -10.93 0.14
CA ASP A 468 20.86 -11.05 -0.05
C ASP A 468 21.09 -11.84 -1.34
N GLU A 469 21.15 -11.12 -2.47
CA GLU A 469 21.31 -11.75 -3.77
C GLU A 469 22.63 -12.51 -3.90
N THR A 470 23.70 -12.08 -3.21
CA THR A 470 24.99 -12.78 -3.22
C THR A 470 24.86 -14.14 -2.55
N ALA A 471 24.30 -14.18 -1.35
CA ALA A 471 24.05 -15.44 -0.65
C ALA A 471 23.07 -16.34 -1.42
N ALA A 472 22.04 -15.76 -2.03
CA ALA A 472 21.07 -16.52 -2.81
C ALA A 472 21.65 -17.09 -4.12
N ARG A 473 22.58 -16.39 -4.79
CA ARG A 473 23.32 -16.91 -5.96
C ARG A 473 24.17 -18.12 -5.62
N ALA A 474 24.84 -18.10 -4.46
CA ALA A 474 25.67 -19.22 -4.02
C ALA A 474 24.87 -20.52 -3.84
N ASP A 475 23.54 -20.42 -3.70
CA ASP A 475 22.62 -21.54 -3.51
C ASP A 475 21.51 -21.58 -4.57
N ALA A 476 21.82 -21.10 -5.78
CA ALA A 476 20.84 -20.87 -6.84
C ALA A 476 20.08 -22.16 -7.25
N ALA A 477 20.77 -23.30 -7.27
CA ALA A 477 20.17 -24.59 -7.63
C ALA A 477 19.06 -25.01 -6.65
N ARG A 478 19.27 -24.85 -5.34
CA ARG A 478 18.25 -25.16 -4.31
C ARG A 478 17.13 -24.13 -4.33
N LEU A 479 17.46 -22.86 -4.58
CA LEU A 479 16.51 -21.75 -4.55
C LEU A 479 15.69 -21.57 -5.85
N ALA A 480 15.95 -22.34 -6.90
CA ALA A 480 15.14 -22.32 -8.12
C ALA A 480 13.65 -22.64 -7.87
N GLY A 481 13.31 -23.41 -6.82
CA GLY A 481 11.94 -23.72 -6.40
C GLY A 481 11.43 -22.91 -5.20
N ALA A 482 12.14 -21.85 -4.81
CA ALA A 482 11.85 -21.07 -3.61
C ALA A 482 10.61 -20.17 -3.74
N TRP A 483 10.08 -19.76 -2.59
CA TRP A 483 9.13 -18.68 -2.39
C TRP A 483 9.88 -17.43 -1.92
N PRO A 484 9.30 -16.21 -2.01
CA PRO A 484 10.00 -14.99 -1.61
C PRO A 484 10.56 -15.03 -0.18
N LEU A 485 9.81 -15.62 0.76
CA LEU A 485 10.21 -15.77 2.16
C LEU A 485 11.31 -16.82 2.41
N ASP A 486 11.63 -17.67 1.43
CA ASP A 486 12.75 -18.62 1.54
C ASP A 486 14.11 -17.97 1.19
N LEU A 487 14.10 -16.80 0.55
CA LEU A 487 15.34 -16.14 0.14
C LEU A 487 16.07 -15.54 1.35
N PRO A 488 17.40 -15.69 1.44
CA PRO A 488 18.17 -14.99 2.46
C PRO A 488 17.94 -13.49 2.32
N ARG A 489 17.83 -12.77 3.43
CA ARG A 489 17.51 -11.34 3.48
C ARG A 489 18.71 -10.54 3.93
N THR A 490 18.88 -9.35 3.35
CA THR A 490 19.92 -8.39 3.76
C THR A 490 19.45 -7.69 5.05
N PRO A 491 20.07 -7.93 6.22
CA PRO A 491 19.53 -7.44 7.48
C PRO A 491 19.52 -5.91 7.55
N GLY A 492 18.37 -5.34 7.92
CA GLY A 492 18.18 -3.90 8.07
C GLY A 492 18.07 -3.11 6.77
N LEU A 493 17.99 -3.76 5.60
CA LEU A 493 17.81 -3.07 4.31
C LEU A 493 16.39 -3.30 3.77
N TYR A 494 15.66 -2.22 3.58
CA TYR A 494 14.28 -2.22 3.07
C TYR A 494 14.11 -1.23 1.92
N GLY A 495 13.07 -1.40 1.11
CA GLY A 495 12.74 -0.50 0.02
C GLY A 495 11.25 -0.28 -0.12
N ALA A 496 10.86 0.93 -0.55
CA ALA A 496 9.51 1.32 -0.90
C ALA A 496 9.54 2.24 -2.13
N PHE A 497 9.55 1.65 -3.31
CA PHE A 497 9.74 2.36 -4.57
C PHE A 497 8.97 1.70 -5.73
N ALA A 498 9.17 2.22 -6.94
CA ALA A 498 8.50 1.79 -8.16
C ALA A 498 6.95 1.90 -8.11
N PHE A 499 6.43 2.96 -7.48
CA PHE A 499 4.99 3.16 -7.33
C PHE A 499 4.24 3.55 -8.62
N GLY A 500 4.95 3.82 -9.71
CA GLY A 500 4.38 4.31 -10.96
C GLY A 500 3.49 5.54 -10.76
N SER A 501 2.30 5.52 -11.35
CA SER A 501 1.32 6.60 -11.25
C SER A 501 0.38 6.49 -10.04
N ARG A 502 0.64 5.57 -9.10
CA ARG A 502 -0.26 5.26 -7.96
C ARG A 502 0.41 5.47 -6.59
N GLY A 503 1.47 6.29 -6.55
CA GLY A 503 2.25 6.57 -5.34
C GLY A 503 1.44 7.07 -4.15
N LEU A 504 0.35 7.81 -4.38
CA LEU A 504 -0.52 8.32 -3.32
C LEU A 504 -1.12 7.20 -2.46
N ILE A 505 -1.64 6.15 -3.08
CA ILE A 505 -2.27 5.04 -2.35
C ILE A 505 -1.25 3.99 -1.88
N TRP A 506 -0.09 3.89 -2.56
CA TRP A 506 0.96 2.93 -2.22
C TRP A 506 1.85 3.35 -1.08
N ALA A 507 2.19 4.64 -0.99
CA ALA A 507 3.17 5.11 -0.01
C ALA A 507 2.76 4.81 1.43
N ALA A 508 1.51 5.10 1.81
CA ALA A 508 1.01 4.84 3.15
C ALA A 508 1.00 3.34 3.48
N LEU A 509 0.52 2.50 2.55
CA LEU A 509 0.50 1.05 2.73
C LEU A 509 1.91 0.46 2.82
N ALA A 510 2.84 0.96 2.00
CA ALA A 510 4.23 0.54 1.99
C ALA A 510 4.91 0.84 3.34
N ALA A 511 4.69 2.04 3.85
CA ALA A 511 5.19 2.48 5.15
C ALA A 511 4.68 1.58 6.28
N GLU A 512 3.38 1.27 6.29
CA GLU A 512 2.80 0.39 7.32
C GLU A 512 3.27 -1.06 7.20
N LEU A 513 3.43 -1.59 5.99
CA LEU A 513 3.97 -2.94 5.78
C LEU A 513 5.42 -3.04 6.28
N ILE A 514 6.28 -2.07 5.97
CA ILE A 514 7.67 -2.05 6.42
C ILE A 514 7.74 -1.88 7.94
N ALA A 515 6.93 -0.99 8.51
CA ALA A 515 6.83 -0.83 9.96
C ALA A 515 6.41 -2.14 10.63
N ALA A 516 5.37 -2.82 10.12
CA ALA A 516 4.93 -4.10 10.64
C ALA A 516 6.02 -5.19 10.52
N GLN A 517 6.79 -5.20 9.43
CA GLN A 517 7.93 -6.12 9.27
C GLN A 517 9.07 -5.84 10.26
N LEU A 518 9.35 -4.59 10.58
CA LEU A 518 10.38 -4.22 11.57
C LEU A 518 9.95 -4.58 12.99
N GLU A 519 8.68 -4.34 13.33
CA GLU A 519 8.12 -4.62 14.67
C GLU A 519 7.72 -6.08 14.89
N GLY A 520 7.67 -6.89 13.83
CA GLY A 520 7.10 -8.25 13.92
C GLY A 520 5.58 -8.25 14.13
N GLU A 521 4.90 -7.17 13.78
CA GLU A 521 3.46 -7.02 13.90
C GLU A 521 2.71 -7.79 12.78
N PRO A 522 1.39 -8.03 12.94
CA PRO A 522 0.54 -8.52 11.87
C PRO A 522 0.65 -7.64 10.62
N TRP A 523 0.86 -8.26 9.46
CA TRP A 523 0.91 -7.52 8.19
C TRP A 523 -0.44 -6.86 7.87
N PRO A 524 -0.43 -5.62 7.34
CA PRO A 524 -1.66 -4.87 7.03
C PRO A 524 -2.39 -5.38 5.77
N ILE A 525 -1.79 -6.33 5.05
CA ILE A 525 -2.33 -6.95 3.83
C ILE A 525 -2.16 -8.45 3.85
N GLU A 526 -2.88 -9.14 2.99
CA GLU A 526 -2.75 -10.57 2.80
C GLU A 526 -1.32 -10.95 2.38
N ARG A 527 -0.83 -12.08 2.90
CA ARG A 527 0.53 -12.61 2.66
C ARG A 527 0.89 -12.63 1.18
N GLU A 528 -0.02 -13.13 0.33
CA GLU A 528 0.20 -13.22 -1.11
C GLU A 528 0.35 -11.85 -1.79
N LEU A 529 -0.30 -10.80 -1.26
CA LEU A 529 -0.15 -9.44 -1.77
C LEU A 529 1.22 -8.86 -1.36
N ALA A 530 1.66 -9.13 -0.13
CA ALA A 530 2.99 -8.76 0.32
C ALA A 530 4.10 -9.49 -0.46
N GLU A 531 3.93 -10.78 -0.76
CA GLU A 531 4.83 -11.55 -1.62
C GLU A 531 4.87 -11.00 -3.06
N ALA A 532 3.73 -10.52 -3.58
CA ALA A 532 3.64 -9.93 -4.92
C ALA A 532 4.32 -8.56 -5.05
N VAL A 533 4.52 -7.84 -3.94
CA VAL A 533 5.25 -6.56 -3.92
C VAL A 533 6.68 -6.70 -3.38
N ASP A 534 7.09 -7.90 -2.97
CA ASP A 534 8.43 -8.14 -2.42
C ASP A 534 9.51 -7.69 -3.42
N PRO A 535 10.55 -6.93 -3.01
CA PRO A 535 11.61 -6.48 -3.90
C PRO A 535 12.38 -7.64 -4.54
N ALA A 536 12.45 -8.81 -3.87
CA ALA A 536 13.20 -9.96 -4.35
C ALA A 536 12.48 -10.77 -5.45
N ARG A 537 11.22 -10.44 -5.79
CA ARG A 537 10.42 -11.23 -6.73
C ARG A 537 11.03 -11.33 -8.15
N PHE A 538 11.74 -10.29 -8.60
CA PHE A 538 12.42 -10.31 -9.90
C PHE A 538 13.66 -11.20 -9.86
N PHE A 539 14.44 -11.10 -8.79
CA PHE A 539 15.58 -11.97 -8.58
C PHE A 539 15.15 -13.45 -8.42
N LEU A 540 14.03 -13.72 -7.74
CA LEU A 540 13.44 -15.05 -7.65
C LEU A 540 13.03 -15.59 -9.03
N ARG A 541 12.54 -14.74 -9.92
CA ARG A 541 12.23 -15.12 -11.31
C ARG A 541 13.50 -15.50 -12.07
N ALA A 542 14.58 -14.74 -11.94
CA ALA A 542 15.87 -15.07 -12.55
C ALA A 542 16.42 -16.43 -12.05
N LEU A 543 16.31 -16.70 -10.74
CA LEU A 543 16.63 -18.00 -10.14
C LEU A 543 15.81 -19.15 -10.77
N ARG A 544 14.48 -18.96 -10.88
CA ARG A 544 13.57 -19.94 -11.52
C ARG A 544 13.89 -20.18 -12.99
N GLN A 545 14.36 -19.15 -13.68
CA GLN A 545 14.79 -19.20 -15.08
C GLN A 545 16.21 -19.76 -15.25
N ARG A 546 16.87 -20.13 -14.15
CA ARG A 546 18.22 -20.73 -14.13
C ARG A 546 19.31 -19.82 -14.68
N GLU A 547 19.18 -18.51 -14.53
CA GLU A 547 20.15 -17.53 -15.05
C GLU A 547 21.53 -17.59 -14.35
N PHE A 548 21.64 -18.28 -13.21
CA PHE A 548 22.87 -18.37 -12.40
C PHE A 548 23.38 -19.80 -12.21
N MET A 549 22.96 -20.74 -13.07
CA MET A 549 23.40 -22.14 -13.05
C MET A 549 24.41 -22.45 -14.16
#